data_AF-A0A939L2U2-F1
#
_entry.id   AF-A0A939L2U2-F1
#
_cell.length_a   1.000
_cell.length_b   1.000
_cell.length_c   1.000
_cell.angle_alpha   90.00
_cell.angle_beta   90.00
_cell.angle_gamma   90.00
#
_symmetry.space_group_name_H-M   'P 1'
#
loop_
_entity.id
_entity.type
_entity.pdbx_description
1 polymer ?
#
loop_
_entity_poly.entity_id
_entity_poly.type
_entity_poly.pdbx_seq_one_letter_code
_entity_poly.pdbx_strand_id
1 'polypeptide(L)'
;VAPMAAYRYVSGKDELIELMVDFAYGQLPLDTPADSWREAMRSMAVHLRAMHLAHPWTVRATTAFSLSPNQLAVPERAFAALAGHGLDADTTMAVFRTVTGYVHGSIAAEIALQTLRRDRGWSDGDETRAGLAPRMSYLMGTGRYPNYQRYLHEATRKDDADWQFETGLDCVLDGIAAHFGI
;
A
#
# COMPACT_ATOMS: atom_id res chain seq x y z
N VAL A 1 -25.89 -19.31 -12.36
CA VAL A 1 -25.48 -18.85 -13.71
C VAL A 1 -24.70 -19.97 -14.38
N ALA A 2 -24.96 -20.28 -15.65
CA ALA A 2 -24.23 -21.34 -16.35
C ALA A 2 -22.75 -20.94 -16.56
N PRO A 3 -21.75 -21.83 -16.35
CA PRO A 3 -20.32 -21.49 -16.43
C PRO A 3 -19.89 -20.87 -17.76
N MET A 4 -20.57 -21.26 -18.85
CA MET A 4 -20.27 -20.77 -20.21
C MET A 4 -20.78 -19.35 -20.49
N ALA A 5 -21.67 -18.79 -19.67
CA ALA A 5 -22.21 -17.45 -19.90
C ALA A 5 -21.18 -16.35 -19.63
N ALA A 6 -20.20 -16.60 -18.74
CA ALA A 6 -19.12 -15.67 -18.44
C ALA A 6 -18.13 -15.54 -19.61
N TYR A 7 -17.81 -16.64 -20.29
CA TYR A 7 -16.89 -16.65 -21.43
C TYR A 7 -17.37 -15.87 -22.66
N ARG A 8 -18.64 -15.44 -22.67
CA ARG A 8 -19.14 -14.50 -23.69
C ARG A 8 -18.55 -13.09 -23.52
N TYR A 9 -18.13 -12.75 -22.31
CA TYR A 9 -17.66 -11.42 -21.94
C TYR A 9 -16.17 -11.38 -21.62
N VAL A 10 -15.57 -12.52 -21.28
CA VAL A 10 -14.14 -12.64 -20.97
C VAL A 10 -13.56 -13.86 -21.69
N SER A 11 -12.42 -13.67 -22.34
CA SER A 11 -11.69 -14.68 -23.11
C SER A 11 -11.01 -15.72 -22.22
N GLY A 12 -10.84 -15.42 -20.93
CA GLY A 12 -10.19 -16.32 -19.99
C GLY A 12 -10.09 -15.77 -18.57
N LYS A 13 -9.45 -16.58 -17.71
CA LYS A 13 -9.19 -16.24 -16.31
C LYS A 13 -8.31 -14.99 -16.16
N ASP A 14 -7.31 -14.84 -17.02
CA ASP A 14 -6.35 -13.73 -16.91
C ASP A 14 -7.03 -12.40 -17.23
N GLU A 15 -7.84 -12.34 -18.30
CA GLU A 15 -8.67 -11.17 -18.62
C GLU A 15 -9.68 -10.86 -17.50
N LEU A 16 -10.30 -11.90 -16.92
CA LEU A 16 -11.18 -11.71 -15.77
C LEU A 16 -10.44 -11.09 -14.57
N ILE A 17 -9.21 -11.53 -14.30
CA ILE A 17 -8.39 -10.96 -13.21
C ILE A 17 -8.04 -9.50 -13.51
N GLU A 18 -7.66 -9.17 -14.74
CA GLU A 18 -7.37 -7.78 -15.15
C GLU A 18 -8.59 -6.87 -14.97
N LEU A 19 -9.77 -7.33 -15.38
CA LEU A 19 -11.03 -6.58 -15.18
C LEU A 19 -11.40 -6.43 -13.70
N MET A 20 -11.16 -7.46 -12.88
CA MET A 20 -11.39 -7.39 -11.44
C MET A 20 -10.44 -6.38 -10.78
N VAL A 21 -9.16 -6.36 -11.19
CA VAL A 21 -8.19 -5.35 -10.73
C VAL A 21 -8.66 -3.96 -11.15
N ASP A 22 -8.97 -3.74 -12.43
CA ASP A 22 -9.45 -2.45 -12.92
C ASP A 22 -10.70 -1.97 -12.16
N PHE A 23 -11.64 -2.87 -11.88
CA PHE A 23 -12.83 -2.57 -11.08
C PHE A 23 -12.50 -2.15 -9.64
N ALA A 24 -11.49 -2.76 -9.00
CA ALA A 24 -11.05 -2.35 -7.68
C ALA A 24 -10.43 -0.95 -7.70
N TYR A 25 -9.64 -0.63 -8.72
CA TYR A 25 -9.09 0.71 -8.92
C TYR A 25 -10.17 1.76 -9.23
N GLY A 26 -11.24 1.39 -9.94
CA GLY A 26 -12.37 2.27 -10.25
C GLY A 26 -13.19 2.74 -9.02
N GLN A 27 -12.94 2.15 -7.85
CA GLN A 27 -13.57 2.58 -6.59
C GLN A 27 -12.75 3.64 -5.84
N LEU A 28 -11.54 3.97 -6.32
CA LEU A 28 -10.73 5.03 -5.72
C LEU A 28 -11.38 6.40 -5.97
N PRO A 29 -11.52 7.25 -4.94
CA PRO A 29 -12.08 8.59 -5.10
C PRO A 29 -11.04 9.56 -5.71
N LEU A 30 -10.68 9.31 -6.97
CA LEU A 30 -9.67 10.07 -7.73
C LEU A 30 -10.16 11.45 -8.20
N ASP A 31 -11.38 11.86 -7.87
CA ASP A 31 -11.90 13.20 -8.18
C ASP A 31 -11.91 14.15 -6.97
N THR A 32 -11.59 13.67 -5.76
CA THR A 32 -11.58 14.50 -4.54
C THR A 32 -10.62 15.69 -4.66
N PRO A 33 -11.07 16.96 -4.61
CA PRO A 33 -10.18 18.11 -4.74
C PRO A 33 -9.00 18.07 -3.76
N ALA A 34 -7.85 18.60 -4.19
CA ALA A 34 -6.66 18.74 -3.35
C ALA A 34 -6.04 20.12 -3.59
N ASP A 35 -5.64 20.80 -2.52
CA ASP A 35 -5.11 22.16 -2.56
C ASP A 35 -3.60 22.20 -2.87
N SER A 36 -2.92 21.05 -2.82
CA SER A 36 -1.50 20.92 -3.11
C SER A 36 -1.13 19.56 -3.70
N TRP A 37 0.02 19.49 -4.38
CA TRP A 37 0.60 18.23 -4.84
C TRP A 37 0.79 17.24 -3.69
N ARG A 38 1.18 17.74 -2.51
CA ARG A 38 1.41 16.92 -1.31
C ARG A 38 0.13 16.27 -0.83
N GLU A 39 -0.96 17.03 -0.80
CA GLU A 39 -2.28 16.52 -0.43
C GLU A 39 -2.80 15.51 -1.46
N ALA A 40 -2.64 15.77 -2.75
CA ALA A 40 -3.03 14.85 -3.81
C ALA A 40 -2.28 13.51 -3.71
N MET A 41 -0.95 13.55 -3.52
CA MET A 41 -0.12 12.36 -3.36
C MET A 41 -0.44 11.59 -2.08
N ARG A 42 -0.70 12.29 -0.96
CA ARG A 42 -1.12 11.64 0.28
C ARG A 42 -2.47 10.95 0.11
N SER A 43 -3.46 11.67 -0.40
CA SER A 43 -4.81 11.14 -0.64
C SER A 43 -4.75 9.91 -1.54
N MET A 44 -4.00 9.97 -2.64
CA MET A 44 -3.77 8.81 -3.51
C MET A 44 -3.18 7.62 -2.74
N ALA A 45 -2.12 7.85 -1.96
CA ALA A 45 -1.45 6.79 -1.21
C ALA A 45 -2.36 6.11 -0.18
N VAL A 46 -3.15 6.90 0.57
CA VAL A 46 -4.12 6.41 1.55
C VAL A 46 -5.20 5.57 0.89
N HIS A 47 -5.78 6.06 -0.22
CA HIS A 47 -6.83 5.32 -0.93
C HIS A 47 -6.32 4.04 -1.58
N LEU A 48 -5.11 4.05 -2.15
CA LEU A 48 -4.46 2.84 -2.67
C LEU A 48 -4.23 1.80 -1.57
N ARG A 49 -3.72 2.22 -0.41
CA ARG A 49 -3.56 1.34 0.75
C ARG A 49 -4.91 0.74 1.16
N ALA A 50 -5.94 1.56 1.33
CA ALA A 50 -7.26 1.11 1.74
C ALA A 50 -7.86 0.09 0.75
N MET A 51 -7.75 0.36 -0.55
CA MET A 51 -8.22 -0.54 -1.61
C MET A 51 -7.50 -1.90 -1.56
N HIS A 52 -6.17 -1.90 -1.46
CA HIS A 52 -5.41 -3.14 -1.37
C HIS A 52 -5.68 -3.93 -0.09
N LEU A 53 -5.89 -3.27 1.05
CA LEU A 53 -6.25 -3.94 2.30
C LEU A 53 -7.68 -4.51 2.26
N ALA A 54 -8.62 -3.84 1.59
CA ALA A 54 -9.96 -4.36 1.34
C ALA A 54 -9.97 -5.53 0.34
N HIS A 55 -9.00 -5.55 -0.58
CA HIS A 55 -8.85 -6.57 -1.62
C HIS A 55 -7.44 -7.17 -1.67
N PRO A 56 -6.97 -7.93 -0.65
CA PRO A 56 -5.55 -8.36 -0.56
C PRO A 56 -5.05 -9.20 -1.74
N TRP A 57 -5.95 -9.82 -2.50
CA TRP A 57 -5.63 -10.56 -3.72
C TRP A 57 -5.07 -9.67 -4.83
N THR A 58 -5.41 -8.38 -4.84
CA THR A 58 -4.93 -7.39 -5.81
C THR A 58 -3.40 -7.27 -5.79
N VAL A 59 -2.77 -7.30 -4.62
CA VAL A 59 -1.29 -7.18 -4.51
C VAL A 59 -0.54 -8.28 -5.26
N ARG A 60 -1.13 -9.46 -5.40
CA ARG A 60 -0.56 -10.57 -6.18
C ARG A 60 -1.01 -10.58 -7.64
N ALA A 61 -2.14 -9.95 -7.93
CA ALA A 61 -2.79 -9.96 -9.24
C ALA A 61 -2.37 -8.77 -10.11
N THR A 62 -2.06 -7.63 -9.49
CA THR A 62 -1.55 -6.44 -10.18
C THR A 62 -0.18 -6.75 -10.75
N THR A 63 -0.12 -6.91 -12.07
CA THR A 63 1.14 -6.90 -12.79
C THR A 63 1.50 -5.45 -13.10
N ALA A 64 2.78 -5.09 -13.00
CA ALA A 64 3.25 -3.72 -13.24
C ALA A 64 3.04 -3.21 -14.69
N PHE A 65 2.39 -4.00 -15.56
CA PHE A 65 2.24 -3.75 -16.98
C PHE A 65 0.78 -3.88 -17.48
N SER A 66 -0.20 -4.06 -16.57
CA SER A 66 -1.61 -4.06 -16.98
C SER A 66 -2.05 -2.62 -17.26
N LEU A 67 -2.32 -2.32 -18.52
CA LEU A 67 -2.84 -1.02 -18.95
C LEU A 67 -4.36 -1.08 -18.96
N SER A 68 -4.99 -0.56 -17.91
CA SER A 68 -6.46 -0.46 -17.82
C SER A 68 -6.88 0.97 -17.45
N PRO A 69 -8.11 1.40 -17.81
CA PRO A 69 -8.53 2.80 -17.65
C PRO A 69 -8.42 3.33 -16.21
N ASN A 70 -8.89 2.58 -15.23
CA ASN A 70 -8.87 3.02 -13.83
C ASN A 70 -7.47 2.93 -13.22
N GLN A 71 -6.64 1.99 -13.68
CA GLN A 71 -5.23 1.94 -13.29
C GLN A 71 -4.44 3.14 -13.83
N LEU A 72 -4.73 3.59 -15.07
CA LEU A 72 -4.09 4.77 -15.67
C LEU A 72 -4.58 6.09 -15.07
N ALA A 73 -5.79 6.15 -14.54
CA ALA A 73 -6.30 7.34 -13.86
C ALA A 73 -5.48 7.72 -12.61
N VAL A 74 -4.86 6.74 -11.94
CA VAL A 74 -4.04 6.97 -10.75
C VAL A 74 -2.78 7.79 -11.05
N PRO A 75 -1.85 7.37 -11.95
CA PRO A 75 -0.71 8.19 -12.32
C PRO A 75 -1.12 9.49 -13.02
N GLU A 76 -2.18 9.50 -13.85
CA GLU A 76 -2.67 10.73 -14.49
C GLU A 76 -3.01 11.81 -13.45
N ARG A 77 -3.73 11.42 -12.39
CA ARG A 77 -4.04 12.33 -11.28
C ARG A 77 -2.78 12.85 -10.58
N ALA A 78 -1.82 11.97 -10.31
CA ALA A 78 -0.56 12.34 -9.68
C ALA A 78 0.25 13.31 -10.56
N PHE A 79 0.28 13.08 -11.87
CA PHE A 79 0.99 13.92 -12.83
C PHE A 79 0.32 15.29 -12.95
N ALA A 80 -1.00 15.34 -12.99
CA ALA A 80 -1.75 16.60 -12.97
C ALA A 80 -1.46 17.41 -11.69
N ALA A 81 -1.32 16.75 -10.54
CA ALA A 81 -1.00 17.42 -9.28
C ALA A 81 0.45 17.94 -9.21
N LEU A 82 1.39 17.27 -9.89
CA LEU A 82 2.79 17.69 -9.99
C LEU A 82 3.05 18.68 -11.13
N ALA A 83 2.06 18.90 -12.01
CA ALA A 83 2.18 19.84 -13.11
C ALA A 83 2.42 21.26 -12.59
N GLY A 84 3.34 21.99 -13.24
CA GLY A 84 3.70 23.35 -12.85
C GLY A 84 4.80 23.45 -11.78
N HIS A 85 5.25 22.34 -11.20
CA HIS A 85 6.36 22.31 -10.24
C HIS A 85 7.76 22.21 -10.89
N GLY A 86 7.87 22.38 -12.21
CA GLY A 86 9.15 22.39 -12.92
C GLY A 86 9.85 21.03 -13.05
N LEU A 87 9.15 19.93 -12.74
CA LEU A 87 9.65 18.57 -12.94
C LEU A 87 9.51 18.16 -14.41
N ASP A 88 10.52 17.48 -14.96
CA ASP A 88 10.39 16.78 -16.24
C ASP A 88 9.58 15.48 -16.10
N ALA A 89 9.23 14.87 -17.24
CA ALA A 89 8.38 13.68 -17.27
C ALA A 89 8.99 12.47 -16.56
N ASP A 90 10.30 12.26 -16.71
CA ASP A 90 11.02 11.15 -16.08
C ASP A 90 11.06 11.31 -14.56
N THR A 91 11.30 12.54 -14.10
CA THR A 91 11.29 12.91 -12.68
C THR A 91 9.89 12.77 -12.10
N THR A 92 8.85 13.19 -12.83
CA THR A 92 7.44 13.06 -12.41
C THR A 92 7.07 11.58 -12.22
N MET A 93 7.45 10.71 -13.16
CA MET A 93 7.27 9.27 -13.03
C MET A 93 8.07 8.70 -11.84
N ALA A 94 9.31 9.15 -11.64
CA ALA A 94 10.13 8.71 -10.51
C ALA A 94 9.51 9.09 -9.15
N VAL A 95 8.96 10.30 -9.02
CA VAL A 95 8.22 10.75 -7.82
C VAL A 95 7.00 9.87 -7.58
N PHE A 96 6.19 9.64 -8.63
CA PHE A 96 5.02 8.75 -8.54
C PHE A 96 5.40 7.33 -8.09
N ARG A 97 6.44 6.75 -8.69
CA ARG A 97 6.95 5.42 -8.34
C ARG A 97 7.54 5.36 -6.93
N THR A 98 8.11 6.46 -6.44
CA THR A 98 8.65 6.52 -5.07
C THR A 98 7.52 6.44 -4.05
N VAL A 99 6.46 7.23 -4.22
CA VAL A 99 5.30 7.21 -3.32
C VAL A 99 4.57 5.87 -3.40
N THR A 100 4.27 5.37 -4.60
CA THR A 100 3.60 4.06 -4.74
C THR A 100 4.47 2.89 -4.30
N GLY A 101 5.80 2.99 -4.43
CA GLY A 101 6.76 2.03 -3.88
C GLY A 101 6.67 1.94 -2.36
N TYR A 102 6.55 3.08 -1.67
CA TYR A 102 6.29 3.10 -0.23
C TYR A 102 4.97 2.42 0.12
N VAL A 103 3.88 2.75 -0.58
CA VAL A 103 2.56 2.13 -0.37
C VAL A 103 2.62 0.61 -0.54
N HIS A 104 3.22 0.13 -1.63
CA HIS A 104 3.34 -1.32 -1.85
C HIS A 104 4.20 -2.01 -0.78
N GLY A 105 5.26 -1.36 -0.31
CA GLY A 105 6.10 -1.87 0.79
C GLY A 105 5.34 -1.98 2.11
N SER A 106 4.54 -0.97 2.45
CA SER A 106 3.77 -0.95 3.71
C SER A 106 2.66 -1.99 3.70
N ILE A 107 1.84 -2.06 2.63
CA ILE A 107 0.74 -3.01 2.54
C ILE A 107 1.22 -4.46 2.47
N ALA A 108 2.40 -4.74 1.91
CA ALA A 108 2.93 -6.09 1.86
C ALA A 108 3.16 -6.65 3.26
N ALA A 109 3.68 -5.84 4.19
CA ALA A 109 3.86 -6.22 5.58
C ALA A 109 2.51 -6.46 6.29
N GLU A 110 1.53 -5.59 6.06
CA GLU A 110 0.20 -5.70 6.66
C GLU A 110 -0.58 -6.93 6.14
N ILE A 111 -0.56 -7.19 4.84
CA ILE A 111 -1.20 -8.36 4.22
C ILE A 111 -0.53 -9.65 4.68
N ALA A 112 0.80 -9.66 4.83
CA ALA A 112 1.50 -10.81 5.39
C ALA A 112 1.06 -11.10 6.83
N LEU A 113 0.88 -10.06 7.65
CA LEU A 113 0.35 -10.20 9.01
C LEU A 113 -1.10 -10.68 9.03
N GLN A 114 -1.97 -10.15 8.17
CA GLN A 114 -3.37 -10.61 8.03
C GLN A 114 -3.43 -12.09 7.61
N THR A 115 -2.55 -12.50 6.70
CA THR A 115 -2.46 -13.89 6.24
C THR A 115 -2.00 -14.80 7.37
N LEU A 116 -0.95 -14.42 8.10
CA LEU A 116 -0.50 -15.15 9.28
C LEU A 116 -1.60 -15.29 10.33
N ARG A 117 -2.33 -14.21 10.64
CA ARG A 117 -3.46 -14.23 11.59
C ARG A 117 -4.53 -15.21 11.14
N ARG A 118 -4.93 -15.15 9.86
CA ARG A 118 -5.92 -16.06 9.27
C ARG A 118 -5.48 -17.52 9.39
N ASP A 119 -4.24 -17.84 9.00
CA ASP A 119 -3.72 -19.20 9.01
C ASP A 119 -3.59 -19.78 10.44
N ARG A 120 -3.39 -18.91 11.43
CA ARG A 120 -3.30 -19.27 12.85
C ARG A 120 -4.63 -19.23 13.59
N GLY A 121 -5.68 -18.72 12.96
CA GLY A 121 -6.97 -18.47 13.61
C GLY A 121 -6.94 -17.37 14.66
N TRP A 122 -6.00 -16.41 14.56
CA TRP A 122 -5.93 -15.26 15.46
C TRP A 122 -6.88 -14.16 15.00
N SER A 123 -7.73 -13.73 15.92
CA SER A 123 -8.79 -12.76 15.71
C SER A 123 -8.36 -11.31 15.96
N ASP A 124 -7.36 -11.09 16.82
CA ASP A 124 -6.92 -9.75 17.19
C ASP A 124 -5.39 -9.62 17.39
N GLY A 125 -4.98 -8.41 17.80
CA GLY A 125 -3.58 -8.09 18.10
C GLY A 125 -3.04 -8.81 19.34
N ASP A 126 -3.88 -9.09 20.33
CA ASP A 126 -3.48 -9.71 21.59
C ASP A 126 -3.14 -11.19 21.38
N GLU A 127 -3.97 -11.91 20.62
CA GLU A 127 -3.71 -13.29 20.22
C GLU A 127 -2.45 -13.38 19.34
N THR A 128 -2.25 -12.40 18.46
CA THR A 128 -1.02 -12.31 17.66
C THR A 128 0.21 -12.14 18.55
N ARG A 129 0.16 -11.22 19.52
CA ARG A 129 1.26 -10.97 20.45
C ARG A 129 1.53 -12.19 21.33
N ALA A 130 0.48 -12.80 21.88
CA ALA A 130 0.59 -14.01 22.69
C ALA A 130 1.18 -15.18 21.90
N GLY A 131 0.74 -15.37 20.66
CA GLY A 131 1.24 -16.43 19.78
C GLY A 131 2.70 -16.25 19.36
N LEU A 132 3.17 -15.00 19.24
CA LEU A 132 4.56 -14.69 18.90
C LEU A 132 5.48 -14.56 20.14
N ALA A 133 4.91 -14.38 21.34
CA ALA A 133 5.65 -14.11 22.57
C ALA A 133 6.73 -15.14 22.93
N PRO A 134 6.52 -16.47 22.77
CA PRO A 134 7.56 -17.45 23.09
C PRO A 134 8.81 -17.28 22.24
N ARG A 135 8.63 -17.08 20.92
CA ARG A 135 9.73 -16.85 19.98
C ARG A 135 10.43 -15.52 20.26
N MET A 136 9.65 -14.47 20.53
CA MET A 136 10.19 -13.15 20.86
C MET A 136 11.03 -13.21 22.14
N SER A 137 10.53 -13.85 23.19
CA SER A 137 11.21 -14.00 24.48
C SER A 137 12.53 -14.75 24.34
N TYR A 138 12.53 -15.85 23.57
CA TYR A 138 13.75 -16.60 23.26
C TYR A 138 14.79 -15.71 22.55
N LEU A 139 14.39 -14.98 21.51
CA LEU A 139 15.30 -14.12 20.74
C LEU A 139 15.86 -12.98 21.59
N MET A 140 15.02 -12.32 22.40
CA MET A 140 15.48 -11.24 23.28
C MET A 140 16.41 -11.76 24.38
N GLY A 141 16.17 -12.99 24.89
CA GLY A 141 17.05 -13.64 25.87
C GLY A 141 18.46 -13.94 25.38
N THR A 142 18.72 -13.90 24.05
CA THR A 142 20.07 -14.11 23.50
C THR A 142 21.02 -12.93 23.71
N GLY A 143 20.51 -11.75 24.06
CA GLY A 143 21.31 -10.51 24.18
C GLY A 143 21.82 -9.94 22.84
N ARG A 144 21.44 -10.54 21.70
CA ARG A 144 21.93 -10.11 20.36
C ARG A 144 21.23 -8.90 19.77
N TYR A 145 20.07 -8.51 20.32
CA TYR A 145 19.19 -7.52 19.70
C TYR A 145 18.88 -6.34 20.65
N PRO A 146 19.89 -5.63 21.18
CA PRO A 146 19.68 -4.61 22.21
C PRO A 146 18.78 -3.45 21.74
N ASN A 147 18.93 -3.01 20.48
CA ASN A 147 18.10 -1.93 19.92
C ASN A 147 16.64 -2.37 19.74
N TYR A 148 16.42 -3.62 19.33
CA TYR A 148 15.07 -4.15 19.19
C TYR A 148 14.41 -4.37 20.54
N GLN A 149 15.17 -4.84 21.54
CA GLN A 149 14.72 -4.95 22.92
C GLN A 149 14.31 -3.57 23.47
N ARG A 150 15.12 -2.53 23.23
CA ARG A 150 14.77 -1.14 23.59
C ARG A 150 13.47 -0.71 22.92
N TYR A 151 13.31 -0.95 21.62
CA TYR A 151 12.06 -0.70 20.90
C TYR A 151 10.87 -1.44 21.54
N LEU A 152 11.03 -2.70 21.93
CA LEU A 152 9.99 -3.49 22.62
C LEU A 152 9.62 -2.92 24.00
N HIS A 153 10.51 -2.18 24.67
CA HIS A 153 10.18 -1.55 25.95
C HIS A 153 9.60 -0.15 25.78
N GLU A 154 10.13 0.66 24.86
CA GLU A 154 9.82 2.08 24.76
C GLU A 154 8.65 2.39 23.82
N ALA A 155 8.46 1.61 22.74
CA ALA A 155 7.47 1.96 21.74
C ALA A 155 6.04 1.64 22.19
N THR A 156 5.13 2.60 21.97
CA THR A 156 3.70 2.53 22.32
C THR A 156 2.79 2.30 21.12
N ARG A 157 3.28 2.54 19.89
CA ARG A 157 2.53 2.46 18.62
C ARG A 157 2.94 1.26 17.75
N LYS A 158 3.33 0.15 18.37
CA LYS A 158 3.86 -1.03 17.65
C LYS A 158 2.82 -1.71 16.76
N ASP A 159 1.56 -1.66 17.19
CA ASP A 159 0.42 -2.27 16.52
C ASP A 159 -0.46 -1.23 15.80
N ASP A 160 -0.01 0.03 15.72
CA ASP A 160 -0.72 1.14 15.07
C ASP A 160 -0.24 1.27 13.62
N ALA A 161 -0.82 0.45 12.75
CA ALA A 161 -0.46 0.38 11.34
C ALA A 161 -0.73 1.70 10.60
N ASP A 162 -1.79 2.41 10.99
CA ASP A 162 -2.16 3.69 10.36
C ASP A 162 -1.12 4.77 10.72
N TRP A 163 -0.72 4.88 11.99
CA TRP A 163 0.34 5.82 12.35
C TRP A 163 1.67 5.49 11.68
N GLN A 164 2.05 4.21 11.59
CA GLN A 164 3.28 3.78 10.91
C GLN A 164 3.26 4.13 9.43
N PHE A 165 2.11 3.93 8.77
CA PHE A 165 1.90 4.29 7.37
C PHE A 165 1.99 5.80 7.14
N GLU A 166 1.25 6.60 7.91
CA GLU A 166 1.25 8.05 7.77
C GLU A 166 2.64 8.64 8.05
N THR A 167 3.33 8.15 9.09
CA THR A 167 4.68 8.64 9.44
C THR A 167 5.71 8.34 8.36
N GLY A 168 5.67 7.13 7.77
CA GLY A 168 6.59 6.82 6.68
C GLY A 168 6.26 7.57 5.39
N LEU A 169 4.96 7.79 5.12
CA LEU A 169 4.51 8.61 4.00
C LEU A 169 4.96 10.06 4.15
N ASP A 170 4.88 10.63 5.36
CA ASP A 170 5.42 11.95 5.68
C ASP A 170 6.91 12.04 5.32
N CYS A 171 7.71 11.07 5.76
CA CYS A 171 9.15 11.04 5.44
C CYS A 171 9.41 11.00 3.92
N VAL A 172 8.61 10.25 3.16
CA VAL A 172 8.74 10.16 1.70
C VAL A 172 8.40 11.50 1.04
N LEU A 173 7.26 12.10 1.42
CA LEU A 173 6.81 13.38 0.86
C LEU A 173 7.74 14.53 1.25
N ASP A 174 8.26 14.53 2.49
CA ASP A 174 9.26 15.49 2.98
C ASP A 174 10.56 15.36 2.20
N GLY A 175 11.02 14.14 1.95
CA GLY A 175 12.20 13.86 1.13
C GLY A 175 12.05 14.37 -0.30
N ILE A 176 10.89 14.13 -0.94
CA ILE A 176 10.59 14.61 -2.30
C ILE A 176 10.60 16.14 -2.34
N ALA A 177 9.90 16.79 -1.40
CA ALA A 177 9.82 18.24 -1.30
C ALA A 177 11.21 18.88 -1.13
N ALA A 178 12.01 18.34 -0.21
CA ALA A 178 13.36 18.83 0.07
C ALA A 178 14.33 18.59 -1.11
N HIS A 179 14.21 17.47 -1.80
CA HIS A 179 15.12 17.11 -2.89
C HIS A 179 14.87 17.92 -4.17
N PHE A 180 13.59 18.16 -4.51
CA PHE A 180 13.21 18.86 -5.73
C PHE A 180 12.84 20.34 -5.53
N GLY A 181 12.67 20.78 -4.27
CA GLY A 181 12.32 22.16 -3.95
C GLY A 181 10.89 22.55 -4.34
N ILE A 182 9.94 21.62 -4.14
CA ILE A 182 8.53 21.75 -4.54
C ILE A 182 7.56 21.67 -3.36
#